data_AF-W5MS90-F1
#
_entry.id   AF-W5MS90-F1
#
_cell.length_a   1.000
_cell.length_b   1.000
_cell.length_c   1.000
_cell.angle_alpha   90.00
_cell.angle_beta   90.00
_cell.angle_gamma   90.00
#
_symmetry.space_group_name_H-M   'P 1'
#
loop_
_entity.id
_entity.type
_entity.pdbx_description
1 polymer ?
#
loop_
_entity_poly.entity_id
_entity_poly.type
_entity_poly.pdbx_seq_one_letter_code
_entity_poly.pdbx_strand_id
1 'polypeptide(L)'
;LRIWLNQKPVKLLKMDQNLFCGFCHSSKESSKTGSLLRKDDVLAHENCLIFSSALHTKNTPECDDLVGFLVNDVKKEMRRGRKLACFRCKKNGATVGCEIRKCKRSYHYLCAVRDNAELVEDHDNGIYTMYCEIH
;
A
#
# COMPACT_ATOMS: atom_id res chain seq x y z
N LEU A 1 -7.93 20.57 -54.48
CA LEU A 1 -7.46 21.42 -53.36
C LEU A 1 -7.30 20.54 -52.11
N ARG A 2 -6.11 19.99 -51.90
CA ARG A 2 -5.76 19.17 -50.71
C ARG A 2 -5.11 20.09 -49.68
N ILE A 3 -5.85 20.49 -48.66
CA ILE A 3 -5.32 21.21 -47.50
C ILE A 3 -4.76 20.16 -46.52
N TRP A 4 -3.44 20.12 -46.42
CA TRP A 4 -2.72 19.34 -45.41
C TRP A 4 -2.87 20.01 -44.04
N LEU A 5 -3.46 19.27 -43.10
CA LEU A 5 -3.53 19.63 -41.68
C LEU A 5 -2.12 19.59 -41.08
N ASN A 6 -1.57 20.76 -40.78
CA ASN A 6 -0.31 20.90 -40.05
C ASN A 6 -0.57 20.72 -38.54
N GLN A 7 -0.82 19.48 -38.11
CA GLN A 7 -0.82 19.13 -36.69
C GLN A 7 0.62 18.82 -36.29
N LYS A 8 1.24 19.75 -35.56
CA LYS A 8 2.53 19.51 -34.90
C LYS A 8 2.38 18.27 -34.00
N PRO A 9 3.35 17.34 -33.99
CA PRO A 9 3.26 16.18 -33.12
C PRO A 9 3.24 16.65 -31.67
N VAL A 10 2.16 16.36 -30.96
CA VAL A 10 2.11 16.44 -29.50
C VAL A 10 3.22 15.52 -29.02
N LYS A 11 4.25 16.08 -28.39
CA LYS A 11 5.30 15.27 -27.74
C LYS A 11 4.59 14.35 -26.76
N LEU A 12 4.55 13.05 -27.06
CA LEU A 12 4.23 12.00 -26.09
C LEU A 12 5.23 12.16 -24.94
N LEU A 13 4.81 12.84 -23.88
CA LEU A 13 5.52 12.84 -22.61
C LEU A 13 5.66 11.37 -22.23
N LYS A 14 6.91 10.88 -22.18
CA LYS A 14 7.22 9.56 -21.65
C LYS A 14 6.75 9.51 -20.20
N MET A 15 5.54 9.02 -19.95
CA MET A 15 5.07 8.68 -18.61
C MET A 15 5.58 7.28 -18.28
N ASP A 16 6.90 7.17 -18.09
CA ASP A 16 7.48 6.06 -17.35
C ASP A 16 7.54 6.49 -15.88
N GLN A 17 6.36 6.71 -15.27
CA GLN A 17 6.29 6.82 -13.82
C GLN A 17 6.27 5.39 -13.29
N ASN A 18 7.32 5.01 -12.57
CA ASN A 18 7.38 3.74 -11.84
C ASN A 18 6.13 3.57 -10.97
N LEU A 19 5.12 2.85 -11.47
CA LEU A 19 3.84 2.59 -10.80
C LEU A 19 3.99 1.49 -9.75
N PHE A 20 4.83 1.72 -8.74
CA PHE A 20 5.09 0.74 -7.69
C PHE A 20 4.42 1.15 -6.38
N CYS A 21 3.79 0.18 -5.71
CA CYS A 21 3.31 0.35 -4.35
C CYS A 21 4.48 0.74 -3.42
N GLY A 22 4.32 1.83 -2.67
CA GLY A 22 5.32 2.35 -1.73
C GLY A 22 5.59 1.46 -0.51
N PHE A 23 4.79 0.39 -0.32
CA PHE A 23 5.01 -0.61 0.73
C PHE A 23 5.73 -1.85 0.20
N CYS A 24 5.19 -2.50 -0.83
CA CYS A 24 5.71 -3.79 -1.33
C CYS A 24 6.62 -3.68 -2.56
N HIS A 25 6.81 -2.48 -3.10
CA HIS A 25 7.63 -2.18 -4.29
C HIS A 25 7.25 -3.02 -5.52
N SER A 26 5.97 -3.34 -5.66
CA SER A 26 5.42 -4.07 -6.81
C SER A 26 4.25 -3.30 -7.39
N SER A 27 4.07 -3.44 -8.71
CA SER A 27 2.96 -2.90 -9.48
C SER A 27 1.85 -3.94 -9.72
N LYS A 28 2.07 -5.19 -9.28
CA LYS A 28 1.18 -6.31 -9.56
C LYS A 28 -0.03 -6.28 -8.65
N GLU A 29 -1.19 -6.06 -9.25
CA GLU A 29 -2.49 -6.23 -8.62
C GLU A 29 -2.92 -7.70 -8.63
N SER A 30 -3.73 -8.09 -7.66
CA SER A 30 -4.28 -9.43 -7.51
C SER A 30 -5.49 -9.39 -6.59
N SER A 31 -6.31 -10.45 -6.60
CA SER A 31 -7.42 -10.60 -5.65
C SER A 31 -6.98 -10.55 -4.19
N LYS A 32 -5.71 -10.82 -3.89
CA LYS A 32 -5.17 -10.73 -2.52
C LYS A 32 -4.71 -9.33 -2.17
N THR A 33 -4.07 -8.58 -3.07
CA THR A 33 -3.56 -7.23 -2.78
C THR A 33 -4.60 -6.14 -2.91
N GLY A 34 -5.64 -6.38 -3.71
CA GLY A 34 -6.52 -5.33 -4.22
C GLY A 34 -5.84 -4.47 -5.30
N SER A 35 -6.54 -3.41 -5.69
CA SER A 35 -6.08 -2.45 -6.71
C SER A 35 -4.93 -1.57 -6.20
N LEU A 36 -4.11 -1.07 -7.12
CA LEU A 36 -3.07 -0.10 -6.84
C LEU A 36 -3.68 1.31 -6.87
N LEU A 37 -3.94 1.84 -5.67
CA LEU A 37 -4.55 3.13 -5.46
C LEU A 37 -3.52 4.24 -5.67
N ARG A 38 -3.94 5.35 -6.30
CA ARG A 38 -3.11 6.53 -6.55
C ARG A 38 -3.77 7.79 -6.03
N LYS A 39 -3.02 8.55 -5.23
CA LYS A 39 -3.36 9.93 -4.86
C LYS A 39 -2.08 10.73 -4.63
N ASP A 40 -1.98 11.89 -5.26
CA ASP A 40 -0.75 12.68 -5.36
C ASP A 40 0.46 11.83 -5.84
N ASP A 41 1.52 11.79 -5.04
CA ASP A 41 2.74 11.00 -5.18
C ASP A 41 2.68 9.66 -4.42
N VAL A 42 1.53 9.28 -3.88
CA VAL A 42 1.33 8.02 -3.16
C VAL A 42 0.70 6.98 -4.09
N LEU A 43 1.36 5.84 -4.17
CA LEU A 43 0.87 4.61 -4.81
C LEU A 43 0.88 3.50 -3.77
N ALA A 44 -0.26 2.88 -3.49
CA ALA A 44 -0.37 1.80 -2.52
C ALA A 44 -1.43 0.79 -2.93
N HIS A 45 -1.12 -0.50 -2.83
CA HIS A 45 -2.16 -1.52 -2.93
C HIS A 45 -3.08 -1.41 -1.72
N GLU A 46 -4.38 -1.61 -1.94
CA GLU A 46 -5.42 -1.57 -0.92
C GLU A 46 -5.07 -2.36 0.34
N ASN A 47 -4.78 -3.66 0.23
CA ASN A 47 -4.45 -4.48 1.40
C ASN A 47 -3.03 -4.25 1.95
N CYS A 48 -2.13 -3.62 1.18
CA CYS A 48 -0.86 -3.14 1.77
C CYS A 48 -1.08 -1.91 2.65
N LEU A 49 -2.07 -1.09 2.30
CA LEU A 49 -2.42 0.12 3.02
C LEU A 49 -3.24 -0.21 4.27
N ILE A 50 -4.34 -0.95 4.09
CA ILE A 50 -5.32 -1.25 5.13
C ILE A 50 -4.70 -2.02 6.32
N PHE A 51 -3.83 -3.01 6.04
CA PHE A 51 -3.17 -3.81 7.09
C PHE A 51 -1.92 -3.16 7.70
N SER A 52 -1.60 -1.92 7.33
CA SER A 52 -0.42 -1.24 7.85
C SER A 52 -0.62 -0.79 9.30
N SER A 53 0.21 -1.27 10.23
CA SER A 53 -0.08 -1.21 11.67
C SER A 53 -0.20 0.19 12.30
N ALA A 54 0.26 1.26 11.66
CA ALA A 54 0.10 2.62 12.19
C ALA A 54 -0.96 3.45 11.47
N LEU A 55 -1.72 2.85 10.54
CA LEU A 55 -2.83 3.50 9.87
C LEU A 55 -4.13 3.08 10.55
N HIS A 56 -4.90 4.08 10.96
CA HIS A 56 -6.24 3.89 11.53
C HIS A 56 -7.19 4.66 10.64
N THR A 57 -8.27 4.01 10.21
CA THR A 57 -9.32 4.67 9.44
C THR A 57 -9.96 5.74 10.33
N LYS A 58 -10.10 6.96 9.82
CA LYS A 58 -10.87 7.99 10.51
C LYS A 58 -12.30 7.91 10.00
N ASN A 59 -13.27 7.91 10.91
CA ASN A 59 -14.71 7.89 10.61
C ASN A 59 -15.24 9.20 10.02
N THR A 60 -14.37 10.04 9.45
CA THR A 60 -14.73 11.32 8.85
C THR A 60 -14.10 11.36 7.47
N PRO A 61 -14.90 11.31 6.39
CA PRO A 61 -14.39 11.49 5.04
C PRO A 61 -13.88 12.93 4.94
N GLU A 62 -12.57 13.11 4.99
CA GLU A 62 -11.95 14.38 4.64
C GLU A 62 -11.70 14.36 3.13
N CYS A 63 -11.76 15.53 2.48
CA CYS A 63 -11.61 15.65 1.02
C CYS A 63 -10.27 15.09 0.47
N ASP A 64 -9.35 14.66 1.34
CA ASP A 64 -8.00 14.23 1.01
C ASP A 64 -7.65 12.78 1.43
N ASP A 65 -8.63 11.87 1.32
CA ASP A 65 -8.48 10.45 1.69
C ASP A 65 -8.02 9.52 0.54
N LEU A 66 -7.19 8.53 0.87
CA LEU A 66 -6.87 7.34 0.07
C LEU A 66 -7.51 6.14 0.78
N VAL A 67 -8.74 5.77 0.39
CA VAL A 67 -9.54 4.70 1.04
C VAL A 67 -9.68 4.94 2.56
N GLY A 68 -10.11 6.15 2.93
CA GLY A 68 -10.35 6.52 4.33
C GLY A 68 -9.09 6.85 5.16
N PHE A 69 -7.92 6.94 4.50
CA PHE A 69 -6.67 7.37 5.14
C PHE A 69 -6.17 8.69 4.58
N LEU A 70 -5.79 9.62 5.45
CA LEU A 70 -5.14 10.86 5.05
C LEU A 70 -3.81 10.56 4.35
N VAL A 71 -3.61 11.13 3.15
CA VAL A 71 -2.38 10.95 2.36
C VAL A 71 -1.11 11.23 3.17
N ASN A 72 -1.15 12.23 4.06
CA ASN A 72 -0.02 12.56 4.94
C ASN A 72 0.34 11.47 5.93
N ASP A 73 -0.66 10.75 6.48
CA ASP A 73 -0.42 9.64 7.39
C ASP A 73 0.09 8.41 6.64
N VAL A 74 -0.42 8.16 5.44
CA VAL A 74 0.14 7.14 4.53
C VAL A 74 1.62 7.42 4.22
N LYS A 75 1.97 8.67 3.91
CA LYS A 75 3.36 9.08 3.68
C LYS A 75 4.23 8.88 4.92
N LYS A 76 3.76 9.23 6.12
CA LYS A 76 4.48 8.96 7.38
C LYS A 76 4.72 7.47 7.56
N GLU A 77 3.73 6.66 7.24
CA GLU A 77 3.80 5.22 7.39
C GLU A 77 4.76 4.57 6.38
N MET A 78 4.76 5.02 5.12
CA MET A 78 5.78 4.61 4.14
C MET A 78 7.19 4.98 4.61
N ARG A 79 7.38 6.17 5.20
CA ARG A 79 8.68 6.57 5.80
C ARG A 79 9.11 5.65 6.93
N ARG A 80 8.16 5.20 7.79
CA ARG A 80 8.41 4.18 8.82
C ARG A 80 8.81 2.86 8.18
N GLY A 81 8.03 2.40 7.19
CA GLY A 81 8.27 1.16 6.45
C GLY A 81 9.65 1.04 5.83
N ARG A 82 10.24 2.16 5.35
CA ARG A 82 11.61 2.16 4.82
C ARG A 82 12.69 1.69 5.82
N LYS A 83 12.40 1.73 7.13
CA LYS A 83 13.29 1.27 8.20
C LYS A 83 12.99 -0.16 8.68
N LEU A 84 11.91 -0.77 8.19
CA LEU A 84 11.43 -2.06 8.67
C LEU A 84 11.68 -3.15 7.65
N ALA A 85 12.51 -4.11 8.03
CA ALA A 85 12.81 -5.28 7.21
C ALA A 85 11.71 -6.33 7.36
N CYS A 86 11.24 -6.85 6.23
CA CYS A 86 10.29 -7.94 6.18
C CYS A 86 10.89 -9.21 6.80
N PHE A 87 10.19 -9.83 7.75
CA PHE A 87 10.63 -11.06 8.40
C PHE A 87 10.83 -12.19 7.38
N ARG A 88 9.98 -12.28 6.36
CA ARG A 88 10.07 -13.30 5.31
C ARG A 88 11.12 -13.00 4.24
N CYS A 89 11.01 -11.86 3.55
CA CYS A 89 11.84 -11.57 2.37
C CYS A 89 13.08 -10.71 2.65
N LYS A 90 13.25 -10.22 3.89
CA LYS A 90 14.36 -9.39 4.39
C LYS A 90 14.52 -8.02 3.71
N LYS A 91 13.62 -7.63 2.80
CA LYS A 91 13.59 -6.31 2.16
C LYS A 91 12.80 -5.30 3.00
N ASN A 92 13.11 -4.02 2.86
CA ASN A 92 12.41 -2.93 3.56
C ASN A 92 11.00 -2.67 3.00
N GLY A 93 10.19 -1.90 3.73
CA GLY A 93 8.81 -1.56 3.39
C GLY A 93 7.76 -2.42 4.11
N ALA A 94 8.21 -3.26 5.05
CA ALA A 94 7.35 -4.15 5.80
C ALA A 94 6.64 -3.39 6.92
N THR A 95 5.41 -2.96 6.69
CA THR A 95 4.63 -2.19 7.67
C THR A 95 3.53 -2.99 8.35
N VAL A 96 3.23 -4.20 7.86
CA VAL A 96 2.23 -5.12 8.42
C VAL A 96 2.88 -5.87 9.59
N GLY A 97 2.70 -5.36 10.81
CA GLY A 97 3.20 -5.95 12.04
C GLY A 97 2.22 -6.92 12.68
N CYS A 98 2.75 -7.87 13.45
CA CYS A 98 1.93 -8.74 14.30
C CYS A 98 1.30 -7.92 15.44
N GLU A 99 0.02 -8.16 15.75
CA GLU A 99 -0.72 -7.43 16.79
C GLU A 99 -0.13 -7.61 18.20
N ILE A 100 0.53 -8.74 18.45
CA ILE A 100 1.17 -9.00 19.74
C ILE A 100 2.31 -8.01 19.94
N ARG A 101 2.12 -7.02 20.84
CA ARG A 101 3.04 -5.89 21.09
C ARG A 101 4.51 -6.27 21.35
N LYS A 102 4.75 -7.46 21.94
CA LYS A 102 6.10 -7.97 22.20
C LYS A 102 6.75 -8.59 20.95
N CYS A 103 5.95 -9.04 19.98
CA CYS A 103 6.41 -9.55 18.70
C CYS A 103 7.03 -8.42 17.88
N LYS A 104 8.21 -8.67 17.29
CA LYS A 104 8.90 -7.71 16.41
C LYS A 104 8.80 -8.10 14.95
N ARG A 105 8.02 -9.13 14.62
CA ARG A 105 7.85 -9.56 13.23
C ARG A 105 7.00 -8.53 12.49
N SER A 106 7.53 -8.10 11.35
CA SER A 106 6.85 -7.21 10.43
C SER A 106 7.03 -7.73 9.01
N TYR A 107 6.04 -7.50 8.17
CA TYR A 107 5.93 -8.10 6.85
C TYR A 107 5.45 -7.09 5.82
N HIS A 108 5.72 -7.37 4.55
CA HIS A 108 4.82 -6.91 3.50
C HIS A 108 3.53 -7.73 3.59
N TYR A 109 2.38 -7.18 3.20
CA TYR A 109 1.10 -7.88 3.22
C TYR A 109 1.16 -9.29 2.58
N LEU A 110 1.58 -9.40 1.31
CA LEU A 110 1.72 -10.71 0.65
C LEU A 110 2.85 -11.58 1.21
N CYS A 111 3.78 -11.02 1.99
CA CYS A 111 4.75 -11.84 2.70
C CYS A 111 4.12 -12.47 3.92
N ALA A 112 3.27 -11.77 4.66
CA ALA A 112 2.50 -12.32 5.78
C ALA A 112 1.62 -13.49 5.31
N VAL A 113 0.85 -13.28 4.22
CA VAL A 113 0.01 -14.33 3.61
C VAL A 113 0.82 -15.59 3.26
N ARG A 114 2.05 -15.44 2.77
CA ARG A 114 2.93 -16.56 2.39
C ARG A 114 3.74 -17.13 3.56
N ASP A 115 3.65 -16.53 4.74
CA ASP A 115 4.26 -16.98 6.00
C ASP A 115 3.18 -17.50 6.96
N ASN A 116 2.03 -17.92 6.41
CA ASN A 116 0.88 -18.45 7.14
C ASN A 116 0.38 -17.54 8.27
N ALA A 117 0.51 -16.22 8.11
CA ALA A 117 -0.07 -15.27 9.05
C ALA A 117 -1.60 -15.32 8.98
N GLU A 118 -2.25 -15.25 10.14
CA GLU A 118 -3.69 -15.06 10.26
C GLU A 118 -4.02 -13.58 10.05
N LEU A 119 -4.95 -13.30 9.13
CA LEU A 119 -5.46 -11.95 8.85
C LEU A 119 -6.89 -11.86 9.37
N VAL A 120 -7.13 -10.89 10.25
CA VAL A 120 -8.45 -10.61 10.81
C VAL A 120 -9.01 -9.38 10.10
N GLU A 121 -10.20 -9.54 9.51
CA GLU A 121 -10.93 -8.50 8.79
C GLU A 121 -12.33 -8.37 9.40
N ASP A 122 -12.63 -7.19 9.94
CA ASP A 122 -13.96 -6.82 10.42
C ASP A 122 -14.31 -5.48 9.75
N HIS A 123 -15.05 -5.56 8.65
CA HIS A 123 -15.42 -4.38 7.87
C HIS A 123 -16.40 -3.47 8.63
N ASP A 124 -17.24 -4.03 9.50
CA ASP A 124 -18.25 -3.29 10.26
C ASP A 124 -17.60 -2.42 11.34
N ASN A 125 -16.55 -2.94 11.98
CA ASN A 125 -15.80 -2.23 13.02
C ASN A 125 -14.50 -1.59 12.51
N GLY A 126 -14.16 -1.77 11.23
CA GLY A 126 -12.94 -1.26 10.61
C GLY A 126 -11.65 -1.88 11.18
N ILE A 127 -11.70 -3.13 11.63
CA ILE A 127 -10.55 -3.83 12.21
C ILE A 127 -9.85 -4.62 11.11
N TYR A 128 -8.55 -4.33 10.93
CA TYR A 128 -7.69 -5.03 9.99
C TYR A 128 -6.35 -5.31 10.66
N THR A 129 -6.18 -6.56 11.09
CA THR A 129 -5.09 -6.94 11.98
C THR A 129 -4.43 -8.22 11.49
N MET A 130 -3.15 -8.41 11.82
CA MET A 130 -2.38 -9.60 11.45
C MET A 130 -1.76 -10.26 12.69
N TYR A 131 -1.85 -11.59 12.77
CA TYR A 131 -1.11 -12.43 13.71
C TYR A 131 -0.15 -13.32 12.93
N CYS A 132 1.13 -13.34 13.32
CA CYS A 132 2.11 -14.17 12.64
C CYS A 132 1.98 -15.63 13.10
N GLU A 133 2.38 -16.62 12.31
CA GLU A 133 2.19 -18.08 12.56
C GLU A 133 2.47 -18.63 13.98
N ILE A 134 3.23 -17.94 14.83
CA ILE A 134 3.50 -18.36 16.22
C ILE A 134 2.56 -17.73 17.28
N HIS A 135 1.63 -16.86 16.87
CA HIS A 135 0.66 -16.16 17.70
C HIS A 135 -0.72 -16.27 17.06
#